data_AF-A0A1G5PM74-F1
#
_entry.id   AF-A0A1G5PM74-F1
#
_cell.length_a   1.000
_cell.length_b   1.000
_cell.length_c   1.000
_cell.angle_alpha   90.00
_cell.angle_beta   90.00
_cell.angle_gamma   90.00
#
_symmetry.space_group_name_H-M   'P 1'
#
loop_
_entity.id
_entity.type
_entity.pdbx_description
1 polymer ?
#
loop_
_entity_poly.entity_id
_entity_poly.type
_entity_poly.pdbx_seq_one_letter_code
_entity_poly.pdbx_strand_id
1 'polypeptide(L)' 'MSAFMLSVTSYIAGVKARLTSEEKGATMVEYGIMVASIAVVVAVAALALGGRVSTLFAGIIP' A
#
# COMPACT_ATOMS: atom_id res chain seq x y z
N MET A 1 -23.65 0.21 -41.20
CA MET A 1 -22.64 1.16 -40.68
C MET A 1 -22.57 1.25 -39.15
N SER A 2 -23.50 0.69 -38.37
CA SER A 2 -23.49 0.78 -36.90
C SER A 2 -22.52 -0.18 -36.19
N ALA A 3 -22.47 -1.47 -36.58
CA ALA A 3 -21.70 -2.50 -35.85
C ALA A 3 -20.18 -2.30 -35.87
N PHE A 4 -19.61 -1.92 -37.02
CA PHE A 4 -18.17 -1.64 -37.15
C PHE A 4 -17.76 -0.39 -36.34
N MET A 5 -18.56 0.68 -36.41
CA MET A 5 -18.33 1.87 -35.60
C MET A 5 -18.46 1.60 -34.10
N LEU A 6 -19.36 0.70 -33.68
CA LEU A 6 -19.49 0.30 -32.28
C LEU A 6 -18.21 -0.38 -31.75
N SER A 7 -17.61 -1.25 -32.57
CA SER A 7 -16.37 -1.96 -32.23
C SER A 7 -15.16 -1.04 -32.15
N VAL A 8 -15.05 -0.08 -33.07
CA VAL A 8 -13.96 0.92 -33.03
C VAL A 8 -14.12 1.83 -31.81
N THR A 9 -15.35 2.28 -31.53
CA THR A 9 -15.63 3.16 -30.38
C THR A 9 -15.39 2.45 -29.05
N SER A 10 -15.78 1.18 -28.91
CA SER A 10 -15.57 0.41 -27.68
C SER A 10 -14.10 0.08 -27.43
N TYR A 11 -13.33 -0.22 -28.49
CA TYR A 11 -11.89 -0.44 -28.40
C TYR A 11 -11.17 0.84 -27.92
N ILE A 12 -11.46 1.98 -28.54
CA ILE A 12 -10.88 3.27 -28.16
C ILE A 12 -11.27 3.65 -26.72
N ALA A 13 -12.54 3.45 -26.34
CA ALA A 13 -13.01 3.70 -24.99
C ALA A 13 -12.30 2.82 -23.94
N GLY A 14 -12.08 1.54 -24.24
CA GLY A 14 -11.37 0.61 -23.37
C GLY A 14 -9.89 0.98 -23.17
N VAL A 15 -9.19 1.37 -24.25
CA VAL A 15 -7.80 1.85 -24.17
C VAL A 15 -7.73 3.15 -23.37
N LYS A 16 -8.62 4.11 -23.66
CA LYS A 16 -8.69 5.39 -22.94
C LYS A 16 -8.93 5.18 -21.44
N ALA A 17 -9.87 4.32 -21.06
CA ALA A 17 -10.17 4.02 -19.66
C ALA A 17 -8.97 3.43 -18.90
N ARG A 18 -8.14 2.63 -19.59
CA ARG A 18 -6.93 2.04 -19.02
C ARG A 18 -5.83 3.09 -18.81
N LEU A 19 -5.62 3.96 -19.80
CA LEU A 19 -4.62 5.03 -19.74
C LEU A 19 -5.01 6.15 -18.74
N THR A 20 -6.31 6.42 -18.56
CA THR A 20 -6.76 7.41 -17.58
C THR A 20 -6.97 6.86 -16.17
N SER A 21 -6.79 5.55 -15.95
CA SER A 21 -6.91 4.93 -14.62
C SER A 21 -5.68 5.12 -13.73
N GLU A 22 -4.67 5.86 -14.18
CA GLU A 22 -3.43 6.14 -13.44
C GLU A 22 -3.67 6.79 -12.07
N GLU A 23 -4.76 7.55 -11.90
CA GLU A 23 -5.11 8.15 -10.61
C GLU A 23 -5.38 7.09 -9.53
N LYS A 24 -6.00 5.95 -9.88
CA LYS A 24 -6.21 4.86 -8.90
C LYS A 24 -4.90 4.20 -8.46
N GLY A 25 -3.91 4.14 -9.35
CA GLY A 25 -2.59 3.59 -9.05
C GLY A 25 -1.77 4.52 -8.16
N ALA A 26 -1.76 5.82 -8.46
CA ALA A 26 -1.08 6.83 -7.65
C ALA A 26 -1.68 6.93 -6.24
N THR A 27 -3.00 6.93 -6.12
CA THR A 27 -3.68 6.96 -4.80
C THR A 27 -3.38 5.72 -3.95
N MET A 28 -3.17 4.54 -4.54
CA MET A 28 -2.73 3.35 -3.80
C MET A 28 -1.34 3.52 -3.18
N VAL A 29 -0.45 4.28 -3.84
CA VAL A 29 0.90 4.55 -3.34
C VAL A 29 0.87 5.52 -2.15
N GLU A 30 -0.01 6.52 -2.17
CA GLU A 30 -0.17 7.49 -1.07
C GLU A 30 -0.62 6.81 0.23
N TYR A 31 -1.64 5.95 0.16
CA TYR A 31 -2.05 5.17 1.33
C TYR A 31 -0.97 4.15 1.75
N GLY A 32 -0.24 3.59 0.78
CA GLY A 32 0.86 2.66 1.04
C GLY A 32 1.99 3.29 1.87
N ILE A 33 2.40 4.52 1.55
CA ILE A 33 3.49 5.19 2.28
C ILE A 33 3.06 5.63 3.69
N MET A 34 1.79 6.02 3.87
CA MET A 34 1.24 6.29 5.21
C MET A 34 1.32 5.03 6.09
N VAL A 35 0.86 3.88 5.60
CA VAL A 35 0.92 2.61 6.35
C VAL A 35 2.36 2.18 6.61
N ALA A 36 3.25 2.32 5.63
CA ALA A 36 4.68 1.99 5.78
C ALA A 36 5.34 2.77 6.93
N SER A 37 5.03 4.06 7.06
CA SER A 37 5.56 4.88 8.16
C SER A 37 5.12 4.38 9.55
N ILE A 38 3.85 4.01 9.69
CA ILE A 38 3.30 3.46 10.93
C ILE A 38 3.95 2.10 11.25
N ALA A 39 4.14 1.26 10.24
CA ALA A 39 4.79 -0.04 10.40
C ALA A 39 6.21 0.09 10.97
N VAL A 40 6.99 1.06 10.48
CA VAL A 40 8.34 1.36 11.00
C VAL A 40 8.28 1.80 12.47
N VAL A 41 7.35 2.71 12.82
CA VAL A 41 7.18 3.18 14.20
C VAL A 41 6.84 2.03 15.15
N VAL A 42 5.89 1.17 14.75
CA VAL A 42 5.49 0.00 15.55
C VAL A 42 6.64 -0.98 15.70
N ALA A 43 7.41 -1.24 14.64
CA ALA A 43 8.58 -2.12 14.70
C ALA A 43 9.64 -1.60 15.70
N VAL A 44 9.98 -0.31 15.63
CA VAL A 44 10.94 0.31 16.57
C VAL A 44 10.43 0.24 18.01
N ALA A 45 9.14 0.54 18.23
CA ALA A 45 8.53 0.46 19.55
C ALA A 45 8.56 -0.97 20.11
N ALA A 46 8.27 -1.98 19.28
CA ALA A 46 8.30 -3.38 19.68
C ALA A 46 9.71 -3.83 20.06
N LEU A 47 10.74 -3.44 19.29
CA LEU A 47 12.14 -3.73 19.62
C LEU A 47 12.56 -3.08 20.94
N ALA A 48 12.24 -1.80 21.13
CA ALA A 48 12.55 -1.07 22.36
C ALA A 48 11.83 -1.68 23.58
N LEU A 49 10.56 -2.05 23.43
CA LEU A 49 9.79 -2.71 24.49
C LEU A 49 10.36 -4.09 24.81
N GLY A 50 10.67 -4.89 23.79
CA GLY A 50 11.27 -6.22 23.96
C GLY A 50 12.59 -6.17 24.72
N GLY A 51 13.45 -5.19 24.42
CA GLY A 51 14.69 -4.95 25.17
C GLY A 51 14.44 -4.65 26.65
N ARG A 52 13.49 -3.75 26.95
CA ARG A 52 13.13 -3.42 28.34
C ARG A 52 12.58 -4.62 29.11
N VAL A 53 11.72 -5.40 28.46
CA VAL A 53 11.17 -6.64 29.03
C VAL A 53 12.29 -7.65 29.32
N SER A 54 13.20 -7.86 28.37
CA SER A 54 14.36 -8.74 28.57
C SER A 54 15.21 -8.30 29.77
N THR A 55 15.50 -7.00 29.89
CA THR A 55 16.24 -6.46 31.05
C THR A 55 15.51 -6.67 32.37
N LEU A 56 14.19 -6.49 32.41
CA LEU A 56 13.39 -6.71 33.62
C LEU A 56 13.49 -8.17 34.10
N PHE A 57 13.42 -9.13 33.18
CA PHE A 57 13.52 -10.55 33.53
C PHE A 57 14.95 -11.03 33.78
N ALA A 58 15.96 -10.40 33.18
CA ALA A 58 17.37 -10.69 33.45
C ALA A 58 17.77 -10.44 34.91
N GLY A 59 17.10 -9.52 35.61
CA GLY A 59 17.32 -9.28 37.04
C GLY A 59 16.57 -10.25 37.97
N ILE A 60 15.69 -11.11 37.43
CA ILE A 60 14.88 -12.06 38.20
C ILE A 60 15.46 -13.48 38.12
N ILE A 61 16.09 -13.82 37.00
CA ILE A 61 16.75 -15.12 36.80
C ILE A 61 18.15 -15.04 37.45
N PRO A 62 18.49 -15.95 38.39
CA PRO A 62 19.78 -15.93 39.10
C PRO A 62 20.99 -16.13 38.18
#